data_AF-A0A355GH68-F1
#
_entry.id   AF-A0A355GH68-F1
#
_cell.length_a   1.000
_cell.length_b   1.000
_cell.length_c   1.000
_cell.angle_alpha   90.00
_cell.angle_beta   90.00
_cell.angle_gamma   90.00
#
_symmetry.space_group_name_H-M   'P 1'
#
loop_
_entity.id
_entity.type
_entity.pdbx_description
1 polymer ?
#
loop_
_entity_poly.entity_id
_entity_poly.type
_entity_poly.pdbx_seq_one_letter_code
_entity_poly.pdbx_strand_id
1 'polypeptide(L)'
;MIMANLRCVAPWMVCSIAIFLAGSGCETLPEWDSETMPATHQAEKRINRAEEYRTRFQTKRDPKALNWILKNRLYSGMSRNSVEKEIGEEGEFQEASKWLKATGGTFRTSDEAYRWGPDESGRSVYLIFRDDVLVNFDPKDFDLE
;
A
#
# COMPACT_ATOMS: atom_id res chain seq x y z
N MET A 1 17.01 78.50 21.66
CA MET A 1 18.45 78.19 21.86
C MET A 1 18.86 77.24 20.74
N ILE A 2 19.85 77.61 19.92
CA ILE A 2 20.75 76.76 19.10
C ILE A 2 20.07 75.58 18.35
N MET A 3 19.84 75.66 17.03
CA MET A 3 20.67 75.04 15.96
C MET A 3 21.12 73.58 16.24
N ALA A 4 21.26 72.64 15.32
CA ALA A 4 20.91 72.41 13.91
C ALA A 4 21.76 71.17 13.48
N ASN A 5 21.45 70.59 12.32
CA ASN A 5 22.20 69.56 11.57
C ASN A 5 21.96 68.09 12.01
N LEU A 6 21.38 67.20 11.20
CA LEU A 6 21.58 66.76 9.78
C LEU A 6 22.69 65.73 9.56
N ARG A 7 22.34 64.78 8.64
CA ARG A 7 23.07 63.62 8.07
C ARG A 7 22.64 62.30 8.74
N CYS A 8 22.12 61.28 8.06
CA CYS A 8 21.97 60.98 6.62
C CYS A 8 20.66 60.16 6.42
N VAL A 9 19.93 60.11 5.28
CA VAL A 9 20.17 60.41 3.84
C VAL A 9 21.09 59.37 3.17
N ALA A 10 20.63 58.44 2.31
CA ALA A 10 19.56 58.52 1.31
C ALA A 10 18.76 57.18 1.14
N PRO A 11 17.61 57.18 0.43
CA PRO A 11 16.75 56.00 0.24
C PRO A 11 16.88 55.37 -1.16
N TRP A 12 17.51 54.20 -1.26
CA TRP A 12 17.49 53.32 -2.45
C TRP A 12 17.38 51.86 -1.98
N MET A 13 16.71 50.93 -2.67
CA MET A 13 15.98 51.02 -3.93
C MET A 13 14.84 49.99 -3.94
N VAL A 14 13.65 50.37 -4.41
CA VAL A 14 12.65 49.40 -4.87
C VAL A 14 13.09 48.93 -6.25
N CYS A 15 13.48 47.66 -6.38
CA CYS A 15 13.74 47.03 -7.67
C CYS A 15 13.03 45.67 -7.74
N SER A 16 11.76 45.72 -8.12
CA SER A 16 11.08 44.60 -8.76
C SER A 16 11.85 44.22 -10.03
N ILE A 17 12.48 43.05 -10.07
CA ILE A 17 12.98 42.45 -11.31
C ILE A 17 12.14 41.22 -11.57
N ALA A 18 11.17 41.37 -12.47
CA ALA A 18 10.48 40.27 -13.09
C ALA A 18 11.16 39.94 -14.43
N ILE A 19 11.15 38.64 -14.78
CA ILE A 19 11.43 38.08 -16.12
C ILE A 19 12.89 38.08 -16.58
N PHE A 20 13.54 36.92 -16.41
CA PHE A 20 14.23 36.16 -17.48
C PHE A 20 13.92 34.68 -17.18
N LEU A 21 13.01 33.98 -17.86
CA LEU A 21 13.04 33.47 -19.24
C LEU A 21 14.28 32.64 -19.60
N ALA A 22 14.02 31.39 -20.00
CA ALA A 22 14.90 30.45 -20.70
C ALA A 22 16.21 30.02 -19.99
N GLY A 23 16.05 29.03 -19.09
CA GLY A 23 17.13 28.17 -18.61
C GLY A 23 16.76 26.70 -18.74
N SER A 24 16.48 26.23 -19.97
CA SER A 24 16.20 24.82 -20.25
C SER A 24 17.49 23.99 -20.17
N GLY A 25 17.93 23.70 -18.94
CA GLY A 25 18.90 22.66 -18.65
C GLY A 25 18.15 21.41 -18.21
N CYS A 26 17.73 20.56 -19.16
CA CYS A 26 17.55 19.15 -18.82
C CYS A 26 18.92 18.62 -18.43
N GLU A 27 19.13 18.42 -17.13
CA GLU A 27 20.30 17.69 -16.66
C GLU A 27 20.27 16.31 -17.31
N THR A 28 21.35 16.00 -18.03
CA THR A 28 21.42 14.82 -18.90
C THR A 28 21.19 13.56 -18.08
N LEU A 29 20.00 12.97 -18.22
CA LEU A 29 19.75 11.61 -17.76
C LEU A 29 20.83 10.71 -18.39
N PRO A 30 21.57 9.92 -17.61
CA PRO A 30 22.50 8.97 -18.18
C PRO A 30 21.70 7.98 -19.04
N GLU A 31 22.02 7.93 -20.32
CA GLU A 31 21.48 6.94 -21.24
C GLU A 31 22.01 5.57 -20.82
N TRP A 32 21.21 4.87 -19.99
CA TRP A 32 21.53 3.51 -19.59
C TRP A 32 21.30 2.57 -20.77
N ASP A 33 22.40 1.98 -21.23
CA ASP A 33 22.44 1.03 -22.33
C ASP A 33 21.34 -0.02 -22.23
N SER A 34 20.65 -0.22 -23.36
CA SER A 34 19.48 -1.08 -23.47
C SER A 34 19.85 -2.56 -23.50
N GLU A 35 19.96 -3.23 -22.35
CA GLU A 35 19.97 -4.71 -22.34
C GLU A 35 19.42 -5.42 -21.07
N THR A 36 18.60 -4.76 -20.23
CA THR A 36 17.95 -5.40 -19.05
C THR A 36 16.45 -5.08 -18.87
N MET A 37 15.68 -4.93 -19.96
CA MET A 37 14.27 -4.46 -19.91
C MET A 37 13.10 -5.49 -19.79
N PRO A 38 13.25 -6.82 -19.59
CA PRO A 38 12.07 -7.69 -19.43
C PRO A 38 11.48 -7.70 -18.00
N ALA A 39 12.29 -7.41 -16.97
CA ALA A 39 11.90 -7.65 -15.56
C ALA A 39 11.11 -6.49 -14.92
N THR A 40 11.52 -5.24 -15.16
CA THR A 40 10.92 -4.03 -14.56
C THR A 40 9.46 -3.86 -14.99
N HIS A 41 9.20 -3.86 -16.29
CA HIS A 41 7.86 -3.72 -16.86
C HIS A 41 6.89 -4.83 -16.41
N GLN A 42 7.39 -6.05 -16.16
CA GLN A 42 6.58 -7.13 -15.60
C GLN A 42 6.26 -6.91 -14.11
N ALA A 43 7.21 -6.40 -13.32
CA ALA A 43 7.00 -6.08 -11.91
C ALA A 43 5.98 -4.94 -11.76
N GLU A 44 6.13 -3.85 -12.53
CA GLU A 44 5.20 -2.72 -12.58
C GLU A 44 3.78 -3.19 -12.93
N LYS A 45 3.63 -4.01 -13.98
CA LYS A 45 2.34 -4.59 -14.38
C LYS A 45 1.70 -5.46 -13.28
N ARG A 46 2.50 -6.20 -12.49
CA ARG A 46 2.00 -6.98 -11.34
C ARG A 46 1.62 -6.12 -10.13
N ILE A 47 2.27 -4.97 -9.95
CA ILE A 47 1.95 -4.01 -8.87
C ILE A 47 0.65 -3.27 -9.21
N ASN A 48 0.58 -2.65 -10.39
CA ASN A 48 -0.59 -1.89 -10.85
C ASN A 48 -1.86 -2.77 -10.84
N ARG A 49 -1.77 -3.99 -11.38
CA ARG A 49 -2.89 -4.94 -11.35
C ARG A 49 -3.35 -5.30 -9.93
N ALA A 50 -2.43 -5.38 -8.95
CA ALA A 50 -2.82 -5.63 -7.57
C ALA A 50 -3.55 -4.43 -6.95
N GLU A 51 -3.14 -3.21 -7.29
CA GLU A 51 -3.78 -1.97 -6.86
C GLU A 51 -5.20 -1.80 -7.43
N GLU A 52 -5.44 -2.19 -8.70
CA GLU A 52 -6.78 -2.28 -9.29
C GLU A 52 -7.71 -3.19 -8.47
N TYR A 53 -7.24 -4.37 -8.05
CA TYR A 53 -8.04 -5.31 -7.26
C TYR A 53 -8.25 -4.83 -5.82
N ARG A 54 -7.24 -4.24 -5.15
CA ARG A 54 -7.43 -3.62 -3.81
C ARG A 54 -8.50 -2.54 -3.87
N THR A 55 -8.40 -1.63 -4.84
CA THR A 55 -9.37 -0.56 -5.06
C THR A 55 -10.78 -1.10 -5.27
N ARG A 56 -10.97 -2.15 -6.08
CA ARG A 56 -12.27 -2.80 -6.30
C ARG A 56 -12.84 -3.41 -5.02
N PHE A 57 -12.01 -4.10 -4.23
CA PHE A 57 -12.44 -4.69 -2.97
C PHE A 57 -12.81 -3.62 -1.94
N GLN A 58 -11.98 -2.60 -1.74
CA GLN A 58 -12.26 -1.51 -0.79
C GLN A 58 -13.52 -0.71 -1.15
N THR A 59 -13.72 -0.39 -2.43
CA THR A 59 -14.81 0.51 -2.88
C THR A 59 -16.13 -0.20 -3.16
N LYS A 60 -16.10 -1.43 -3.68
CA LYS A 60 -17.30 -2.18 -4.09
C LYS A 60 -17.55 -3.45 -3.27
N ARG A 61 -16.61 -3.82 -2.38
CA ARG A 61 -16.62 -5.11 -1.68
C ARG A 61 -16.69 -6.31 -2.65
N ASP A 62 -16.03 -6.18 -3.79
CA ASP A 62 -16.01 -7.17 -4.87
C ASP A 62 -15.37 -8.52 -4.42
N PRO A 63 -16.12 -9.63 -4.43
CA PRO A 63 -15.66 -10.93 -3.94
C PRO A 63 -14.59 -11.57 -4.83
N LYS A 64 -14.61 -11.26 -6.14
CA LYS A 64 -13.61 -11.75 -7.11
C LYS A 64 -12.30 -10.99 -6.94
N ALA A 65 -12.36 -9.72 -6.56
CA ALA A 65 -11.17 -8.94 -6.24
C ALA A 65 -10.45 -9.44 -4.99
N LEU A 66 -11.19 -9.75 -3.91
CA LEU A 66 -10.62 -10.36 -2.71
C LEU A 66 -9.98 -11.73 -3.03
N ASN A 67 -10.72 -12.64 -3.69
CA ASN A 67 -10.17 -13.95 -4.10
C ASN A 67 -8.90 -13.81 -4.95
N TRP A 68 -8.85 -12.85 -5.88
CA TRP A 68 -7.66 -12.64 -6.70
C TRP A 68 -6.45 -12.22 -5.85
N ILE A 69 -6.63 -11.31 -4.89
CA ILE A 69 -5.56 -10.88 -3.98
C ILE A 69 -5.04 -12.07 -3.16
N LEU A 70 -5.95 -12.82 -2.53
CA LEU A 70 -5.61 -14.01 -1.74
C LEU A 70 -4.80 -15.01 -2.58
N LYS A 71 -5.23 -15.30 -3.82
CA LYS A 71 -4.53 -16.24 -4.70
C LYS A 71 -3.17 -15.74 -5.22
N ASN A 72 -3.04 -14.46 -5.55
CA ASN A 72 -1.90 -13.93 -6.34
C ASN A 72 -0.89 -13.10 -5.54
N ARG A 73 -1.27 -12.67 -4.33
CA ARG A 73 -0.46 -11.82 -3.46
C ARG A 73 -0.16 -12.47 -2.11
N LEU A 74 -1.03 -13.35 -1.59
CA LEU A 74 -0.81 -14.04 -0.33
C LEU A 74 -0.12 -15.41 -0.50
N TYR A 75 0.61 -15.83 0.54
CA TYR A 75 1.25 -17.15 0.68
C TYR A 75 1.52 -17.41 2.18
N SER A 76 1.49 -18.67 2.61
CA SER A 76 1.87 -19.06 3.98
C SER A 76 3.30 -18.61 4.29
N GLY A 77 3.51 -18.01 5.46
CA GLY A 77 4.80 -17.45 5.87
C GLY A 77 4.89 -15.92 5.88
N MET A 78 3.89 -15.18 5.38
CA MET A 78 3.87 -13.72 5.46
C MET A 78 3.50 -13.20 6.84
N SER A 79 4.07 -12.05 7.23
CA SER A 79 3.61 -11.32 8.42
C SER A 79 2.21 -10.73 8.24
N ARG A 80 1.49 -10.51 9.33
CA ARG A 80 0.15 -9.89 9.32
C ARG A 80 0.16 -8.52 8.65
N ASN A 81 1.11 -7.66 8.99
CA ASN A 81 1.29 -6.35 8.35
C ASN A 81 1.50 -6.46 6.82
N SER A 82 2.19 -7.52 6.36
CA SER A 82 2.34 -7.77 4.91
C SER A 82 1.01 -8.15 4.26
N VAL A 83 0.19 -8.95 4.94
CA VAL A 83 -1.16 -9.32 4.50
C VAL A 83 -2.10 -8.11 4.46
N GLU A 84 -2.13 -7.32 5.54
CA GLU A 84 -2.92 -6.08 5.65
C GLU A 84 -2.55 -5.10 4.52
N LYS A 85 -1.26 -4.93 4.22
CA LYS A 85 -0.77 -4.13 3.10
C LYS A 85 -1.16 -4.69 1.72
N GLU A 86 -1.17 -6.01 1.55
CA GLU A 86 -1.52 -6.64 0.27
C GLU A 86 -3.03 -6.65 -0.02
N ILE A 87 -3.86 -6.72 1.02
CA ILE A 87 -5.33 -6.55 0.91
C ILE A 87 -5.71 -5.06 0.84
N GLY A 88 -4.95 -4.20 1.53
CA GLY A 88 -5.19 -2.76 1.63
C GLY A 88 -6.13 -2.36 2.77
N GLU A 89 -6.48 -3.27 3.68
CA GLU A 89 -7.23 -2.95 4.90
C GLU A 89 -6.76 -3.84 6.08
N GLU A 90 -6.89 -3.30 7.29
CA GLU A 90 -6.60 -4.02 8.54
C GLU A 90 -7.61 -5.15 8.78
N GLY A 91 -7.14 -6.26 9.36
CA GLY A 91 -8.01 -7.39 9.71
C GLY A 91 -8.70 -7.17 11.07
N GLU A 92 -9.98 -7.55 11.17
CA GLU A 92 -10.70 -7.56 12.45
C GLU A 92 -10.28 -8.78 13.28
N PHE A 93 -9.58 -8.57 14.41
CA PHE A 93 -9.17 -9.64 15.31
C PHE A 93 -10.39 -10.43 15.84
N GLN A 94 -10.30 -11.76 15.74
CA GLN A 94 -11.32 -12.69 16.20
C GLN A 94 -10.83 -13.44 17.44
N GLU A 95 -11.57 -13.30 18.54
CA GLU A 95 -11.27 -13.98 19.79
C GLU A 95 -11.25 -15.51 19.58
N ALA A 96 -10.12 -16.14 19.92
CA ALA A 96 -9.88 -17.56 19.65
C ALA A 96 -11.02 -18.47 20.16
N SER A 97 -11.65 -18.14 21.30
CA SER A 97 -12.75 -18.91 21.89
C SER A 97 -13.98 -19.09 20.98
N LYS A 98 -14.21 -18.15 20.04
CA LYS A 98 -15.32 -18.14 19.09
C LYS A 98 -14.93 -18.84 17.79
N TRP A 99 -13.75 -18.51 17.26
CA TRP A 99 -13.19 -19.10 16.05
C TRP A 99 -12.89 -20.60 16.18
N LEU A 100 -12.22 -21.03 17.26
CA LEU A 100 -11.81 -22.43 17.46
C LEU A 100 -12.99 -23.41 17.46
N LYS A 101 -14.18 -22.95 17.87
CA LYS A 101 -15.43 -23.73 17.86
C LYS A 101 -16.05 -23.83 16.48
N ALA A 102 -15.79 -22.87 15.58
CA ALA A 102 -16.39 -22.81 14.25
C ALA A 102 -15.63 -23.68 13.23
N THR A 103 -14.30 -23.75 13.33
CA THR A 103 -13.47 -24.25 12.21
C THR A 103 -12.92 -25.67 12.40
N GLY A 104 -13.06 -26.27 13.59
CA GLY A 104 -12.84 -27.71 13.83
C GLY A 104 -11.55 -28.31 13.25
N GLY A 105 -10.38 -27.90 13.75
CA GLY A 105 -9.09 -28.31 13.20
C GLY A 105 -7.91 -28.19 14.16
N THR A 106 -6.69 -28.45 13.65
CA THR A 106 -5.43 -28.50 14.41
C THR A 106 -4.88 -27.12 14.76
N PHE A 107 -5.66 -26.33 15.50
CA PHE A 107 -5.29 -25.00 15.96
C PHE A 107 -4.64 -25.04 17.34
N ARG A 108 -3.72 -24.12 17.61
CA ARG A 108 -3.11 -23.92 18.93
C ARG A 108 -3.78 -22.77 19.65
N THR A 109 -3.68 -22.76 20.98
CA THR A 109 -4.16 -21.65 21.82
C THR A 109 -3.39 -20.33 21.61
N SER A 110 -2.22 -20.40 20.97
CA SER A 110 -1.39 -19.27 20.56
C SER A 110 -1.69 -18.75 19.15
N ASP A 111 -2.60 -19.40 18.41
CA ASP A 111 -2.93 -19.00 17.04
C ASP A 111 -3.99 -17.88 17.09
N GLU A 112 -3.68 -16.76 16.43
CA GLU A 112 -4.57 -15.60 16.31
C GLU A 112 -5.34 -15.70 14.99
N ALA A 113 -6.63 -15.35 15.01
CA ALA A 113 -7.46 -15.31 13.81
C ALA A 113 -7.85 -13.86 13.50
N TYR A 114 -7.73 -13.47 12.24
CA TYR A 114 -8.12 -12.14 11.75
C TYR A 114 -9.08 -12.28 10.58
N ARG A 115 -10.05 -11.38 10.50
CA ARG A 115 -11.15 -11.41 9.53
C ARG A 115 -11.09 -10.23 8.57
N TRP A 116 -11.26 -10.50 7.28
CA TRP A 116 -11.43 -9.50 6.23
C TRP A 116 -12.81 -9.59 5.57
N GLY A 117 -13.32 -8.44 5.12
CA GLY A 117 -14.70 -8.30 4.63
C GLY A 117 -15.70 -7.92 5.74
N PRO A 118 -17.01 -8.16 5.54
CA PRO A 118 -17.59 -8.98 4.48
C PRO A 118 -17.47 -8.36 3.08
N ASP A 119 -17.44 -9.23 2.07
CA ASP A 119 -17.67 -8.84 0.67
C ASP A 119 -19.17 -8.52 0.41
N GLU A 120 -19.52 -8.08 -0.80
CA GLU A 120 -20.90 -7.70 -1.17
C GLU A 120 -21.89 -8.87 -1.09
N SER A 121 -21.38 -10.12 -1.07
CA SER A 121 -22.16 -11.34 -0.87
C SER A 121 -22.30 -11.74 0.61
N GLY A 122 -21.77 -10.92 1.53
CA GLY A 122 -21.76 -11.19 2.98
C GLY A 122 -20.65 -12.15 3.44
N ARG A 123 -19.83 -12.68 2.54
CA ARG A 123 -18.79 -13.66 2.86
C ARG A 123 -17.58 -12.93 3.45
N SER A 124 -17.04 -13.48 4.53
CA SER A 124 -15.81 -12.98 5.18
C SER A 124 -14.71 -14.03 5.07
N VAL A 125 -13.46 -13.59 4.97
CA VAL A 125 -12.29 -14.49 4.93
C VAL A 125 -11.56 -14.40 6.27
N TYR A 126 -11.22 -15.56 6.83
CA TYR A 126 -10.51 -15.68 8.10
C TYR A 126 -9.11 -16.23 7.81
N LEU A 127 -8.08 -15.50 8.21
CA LEU A 127 -6.68 -15.93 8.09
C LEU A 127 -6.08 -16.09 9.48
N ILE A 128 -5.15 -17.03 9.61
CA ILE A 128 -4.64 -17.51 10.89
C ILE A 128 -3.16 -17.17 10.99
N PHE A 129 -2.76 -16.59 12.10
CA PHE A 129 -1.40 -16.17 12.35
C PHE A 129 -0.86 -16.87 13.59
N ARG A 130 0.40 -17.27 13.53
CA ARG A 130 1.16 -17.80 14.67
C ARG A 130 2.45 -17.01 14.73
N ASP A 131 2.71 -16.38 15.88
CA ASP A 131 3.88 -15.51 16.06
C ASP A 131 3.96 -14.41 14.97
N ASP A 132 2.83 -13.76 14.69
CA ASP A 132 2.56 -12.80 13.59
C ASP A 132 2.66 -13.36 12.14
N VAL A 133 2.94 -14.66 11.95
CA VAL A 133 3.14 -15.29 10.64
C VAL A 133 1.90 -16.07 10.17
N LEU A 134 1.47 -15.83 8.93
CA LEU A 134 0.35 -16.52 8.27
C LEU A 134 0.61 -18.03 8.14
N VAL A 135 -0.25 -18.85 8.75
CA VAL A 135 -0.19 -20.31 8.75
C VAL A 135 -1.45 -20.94 8.15
N ASN A 136 -1.36 -22.21 7.74
CA ASN A 136 -2.48 -23.01 7.23
C ASN A 136 -3.22 -22.36 6.03
N PHE A 137 -2.50 -21.67 5.14
CA PHE A 137 -3.06 -20.99 3.97
C PHE A 137 -2.50 -21.58 2.65
N ASP A 138 -3.36 -22.16 1.82
CA ASP A 138 -3.04 -22.53 0.42
C ASP A 138 -3.75 -21.56 -0.55
N PRO A 139 -3.02 -20.82 -1.41
CA PRO A 139 -3.61 -19.98 -2.46
C PRO A 139 -4.57 -20.71 -3.42
N LYS A 140 -4.46 -22.06 -3.54
CA LYS A 140 -5.30 -22.88 -4.42
C LYS A 140 -6.74 -23.02 -3.93
N ASP A 141 -6.99 -22.88 -2.63
CA ASP A 141 -8.34 -22.93 -2.06
C ASP A 141 -9.23 -21.77 -2.56
N PHE A 142 -8.63 -20.77 -3.20
CA PHE A 142 -9.27 -19.59 -3.77
C PHE A 142 -9.28 -19.60 -5.30
N ASP A 143 -9.16 -20.77 -5.93
CA ASP A 143 -9.31 -20.87 -7.38
C ASP A 143 -10.73 -20.46 -7.82
N LEU A 144 -10.78 -19.67 -8.90
CA LEU A 144 -12.02 -19.11 -9.45
C LEU A 144 -12.34 -19.88 -10.74
N GLU A 145 -13.20 -20.89 -10.62
CA GLU A 145 -13.96 -21.43 -11.76
C GLU A 145 -15.10 -20.46 -12.16
#